data_AF-A0A935P3R1-F1
#
_entry.id   AF-A0A935P3R1-F1
#
_cell.length_a   1.000
_cell.length_b   1.000
_cell.length_c   1.000
_cell.angle_alpha   90.00
_cell.angle_beta   90.00
_cell.angle_gamma   90.00
#
_symmetry.space_group_name_H-M   'P 1'
#
loop_
_entity.id
_entity.type
_entity.pdbx_description
1 polymer ?
#
loop_
_entity_poly.entity_id
_entity_poly.type
_entity_poly.pdbx_seq_one_letter_code
_entity_poly.pdbx_strand_id
1 'polypeptide(L)'
;MPGGDSILDWLKQRHPGSHGNADYSAHFFRRCDHLLGDHGTIGLLATNTIAQGDTRATGLQALVASGTKIYAATRSMPWPGDAAVAVSVVHLEKGRCHSQRLTLDGVDVPEINSRLRAGSERPDPVKLKANEDKSFQGTTILGMGFTLTPDERDRLVAKNPKNAERIFPYLGGDEINSSPTQSFERYVINFGDLSLEEAGRWPDLLQLVREKVKPERDKNNRETYRTYWWHFGEKRPALAAAVAPLSRCLVASRHTKHLCFVFQPVQRVFSEATNVFAFSQGGHFASFSLASTKPGPVCCPPR
;
A
#
# COMPACT_ATOMS: atom_id res chain seq x y z
N MET A 1 -19.86 -19.55 -17.42
CA MET A 1 -20.04 -19.02 -16.06
C MET A 1 -19.97 -17.50 -16.16
N PRO A 2 -21.07 -16.75 -15.98
CA PRO A 2 -21.01 -15.30 -16.00
C PRO A 2 -20.17 -14.81 -14.81
N GLY A 3 -19.40 -13.74 -15.05
CA GLY A 3 -18.22 -13.33 -14.29
C GLY A 3 -18.45 -12.90 -12.84
N GLY A 4 -17.34 -12.78 -12.11
CA GLY A 4 -17.28 -12.47 -10.67
C GLY A 4 -17.87 -11.12 -10.23
N ASP A 5 -18.45 -10.33 -11.13
CA ASP A 5 -19.21 -9.13 -10.77
C ASP A 5 -20.50 -9.47 -10.01
N SER A 6 -21.11 -10.64 -10.29
CA SER A 6 -22.36 -11.06 -9.64
C SER A 6 -22.23 -11.35 -8.14
N ILE A 7 -21.11 -11.96 -7.70
CA ILE A 7 -20.90 -12.30 -6.29
C ILE A 7 -20.52 -11.07 -5.46
N LEU A 8 -19.75 -10.15 -6.04
CA LEU A 8 -19.35 -8.91 -5.39
C LEU A 8 -20.58 -8.04 -5.11
N ASP A 9 -21.46 -7.88 -6.11
CA ASP A 9 -22.69 -7.12 -5.96
C ASP A 9 -23.64 -7.79 -4.97
N TRP A 10 -23.76 -9.11 -5.01
CA TRP A 10 -24.52 -9.86 -4.01
C TRP A 10 -23.98 -9.66 -2.58
N LEU A 11 -22.66 -9.68 -2.39
CA LEU A 11 -22.02 -9.45 -1.09
C LEU A 11 -22.24 -8.03 -0.57
N LYS A 12 -22.15 -7.02 -1.45
CA LYS A 12 -22.43 -5.61 -1.12
C LYS A 12 -23.89 -5.40 -0.72
N GLN A 13 -24.83 -6.02 -1.43
CA GLN A 13 -26.24 -5.99 -1.08
C GLN A 13 -26.50 -6.70 0.25
N ARG A 14 -25.88 -7.87 0.47
CA ARG A 14 -26.10 -8.68 1.68
C ARG A 14 -25.47 -8.07 2.94
N HIS A 15 -24.40 -7.30 2.79
CA HIS A 15 -23.66 -6.68 3.88
C HIS A 15 -23.53 -5.16 3.66
N PRO A 16 -24.56 -4.38 4.05
CA PRO A 16 -24.54 -2.93 3.91
C PRO A 16 -23.29 -2.30 4.57
N GLY A 17 -22.69 -1.31 3.90
CA GLY A 17 -21.45 -0.66 4.33
C GLY A 17 -20.17 -1.45 4.05
N SER A 18 -20.25 -2.59 3.34
CA SER A 18 -19.07 -3.33 2.91
C SER A 18 -18.38 -2.70 1.70
N HIS A 19 -17.07 -2.95 1.60
CA HIS A 19 -16.21 -2.43 0.54
C HIS A 19 -15.82 -3.54 -0.43
N GLY A 20 -15.74 -3.22 -1.72
CA GLY A 20 -15.43 -4.23 -2.74
C GLY A 20 -13.99 -4.78 -2.70
N ASN A 21 -13.09 -4.10 -2.00
CA ASN A 21 -11.71 -4.54 -1.81
C ASN A 21 -11.51 -5.38 -0.53
N ALA A 22 -12.57 -5.61 0.25
CA ALA A 22 -12.48 -6.40 1.47
C ALA A 22 -12.18 -7.86 1.15
N ASP A 23 -11.38 -8.49 1.99
CA ASP A 23 -11.16 -9.94 1.94
C ASP A 23 -12.49 -10.68 2.20
N TYR A 24 -12.76 -11.76 1.47
CA TYR A 24 -13.99 -12.53 1.61
C TYR A 24 -14.21 -13.04 3.04
N SER A 25 -13.14 -13.29 3.81
CA SER A 25 -13.22 -13.69 5.21
C SER A 25 -14.09 -12.73 6.04
N ALA A 26 -14.04 -11.41 5.79
CA ALA A 26 -14.87 -10.43 6.49
C ALA A 26 -16.38 -10.71 6.31
N HIS A 27 -16.78 -11.18 5.13
CA HIS A 27 -18.17 -11.54 4.86
C HIS A 27 -18.58 -12.85 5.53
N PHE A 28 -17.66 -13.80 5.69
CA PHE A 28 -17.92 -15.02 6.47
C PHE A 28 -18.16 -14.72 7.95
N PHE A 29 -17.37 -13.81 8.54
CA PHE A 29 -17.62 -13.32 9.90
C PHE A 29 -19.04 -12.79 10.08
N ARG A 30 -19.50 -11.94 9.15
CA ARG A 30 -20.87 -11.40 9.19
C ARG A 30 -21.95 -12.44 8.96
N ARG A 31 -21.69 -13.39 8.07
CA ARG A 31 -22.62 -14.50 7.82
C ARG A 31 -22.76 -15.36 9.06
N CYS A 32 -21.66 -15.70 9.72
CA CYS A 32 -21.66 -16.45 10.96
C CYS A 32 -22.38 -15.69 12.09
N ASP A 33 -22.15 -14.39 12.26
CA ASP A 33 -22.89 -13.57 13.24
C ASP A 33 -24.41 -13.56 12.98
N HIS A 34 -24.82 -13.47 11.72
CA HIS A 34 -26.23 -13.54 11.36
C HIS A 34 -26.84 -14.91 11.65
N LEU A 35 -26.13 -16.00 11.34
CA LEU A 35 -26.58 -17.37 11.59
C LEU A 35 -26.60 -17.72 13.09
N LEU A 36 -25.80 -17.03 13.90
CA LEU A 36 -25.77 -17.16 15.36
C LEU A 36 -27.09 -16.69 16.01
N GLY A 37 -27.89 -15.87 15.31
CA GLY A 37 -29.09 -15.27 15.85
C GLY A 37 -28.78 -14.23 16.93
N ASP A 38 -29.49 -14.30 18.06
CA ASP A 38 -29.41 -13.30 19.12
C ASP A 38 -28.31 -13.58 20.15
N HIS A 39 -27.91 -14.84 20.33
CA HIS A 39 -27.01 -15.26 21.39
C HIS A 39 -26.07 -16.37 20.91
N GLY A 40 -24.77 -16.26 21.25
CA GLY A 40 -23.82 -17.34 21.01
C GLY A 40 -22.38 -16.85 20.90
N THR A 41 -21.51 -17.74 20.45
CA THR A 41 -20.10 -17.46 20.17
C THR A 41 -19.69 -18.02 18.81
N ILE A 42 -18.79 -17.33 18.12
CA ILE A 42 -18.15 -17.81 16.89
C ILE A 42 -16.64 -17.62 16.97
N GLY A 43 -15.87 -18.55 16.40
CA GLY A 43 -14.42 -18.46 16.27
C GLY A 43 -14.01 -18.74 14.84
N LEU A 44 -13.25 -17.85 14.23
CA LEU A 44 -12.80 -17.98 12.85
C LEU A 44 -11.33 -17.58 12.70
N LEU A 45 -10.70 -18.19 11.69
CA LEU A 45 -9.37 -17.85 11.21
C LEU A 45 -9.51 -17.00 9.95
N ALA A 46 -8.71 -15.93 9.85
CA ALA A 46 -8.66 -15.09 8.66
C ALA A 46 -7.26 -14.56 8.42
N THR A 47 -7.03 -14.03 7.22
CA THR A 47 -5.82 -13.23 6.94
C THR A 47 -5.73 -12.08 7.95
N ASN A 48 -4.51 -11.71 8.34
CA ASN A 48 -4.29 -10.65 9.35
C ASN A 48 -4.86 -9.27 8.96
N THR A 49 -5.25 -9.10 7.70
CA THR A 49 -5.95 -7.92 7.19
C THR A 49 -7.38 -7.82 7.72
N ILE A 50 -7.94 -8.86 8.37
CA ILE A 50 -9.27 -8.82 9.01
C ILE A 50 -9.42 -7.66 10.00
N ALA A 51 -8.31 -7.20 10.58
CA ALA A 51 -8.22 -6.07 11.51
C ALA A 51 -7.75 -4.76 10.86
N GLN A 52 -7.63 -4.70 9.53
CA GLN A 52 -7.05 -3.59 8.77
C GLN A 52 -7.95 -3.09 7.62
N GLY A 53 -7.88 -1.78 7.35
CA GLY A 53 -8.48 -1.14 6.17
C GLY A 53 -9.94 -1.51 5.89
N ASP A 54 -10.25 -1.67 4.60
CA ASP A 54 -11.56 -2.00 4.06
C ASP A 54 -12.12 -3.34 4.60
N THR A 55 -11.24 -4.32 4.84
CA THR A 55 -11.62 -5.62 5.41
C THR A 55 -12.12 -5.48 6.85
N ARG A 56 -11.45 -4.68 7.68
CA ARG A 56 -11.91 -4.37 9.05
C ARG A 56 -13.25 -3.66 9.05
N ALA A 57 -13.37 -2.61 8.23
CA ALA A 57 -14.59 -1.81 8.12
C ALA A 57 -15.78 -2.68 7.73
N THR A 58 -15.57 -3.58 6.77
CA THR A 58 -16.57 -4.54 6.31
C THR A 58 -16.92 -5.56 7.39
N GLY A 59 -15.93 -6.14 8.05
CA GLY A 59 -16.07 -7.25 9.00
C GLY A 59 -16.16 -6.80 10.45
N LEU A 60 -15.04 -6.87 11.17
CA LEU A 60 -15.01 -6.71 12.64
C LEU A 60 -15.57 -5.38 13.13
N GLN A 61 -15.31 -4.28 12.43
CA GLN A 61 -15.80 -2.96 12.85
C GLN A 61 -17.33 -2.89 12.79
N ALA A 62 -17.93 -3.44 11.74
CA ALA A 62 -19.38 -3.51 11.62
C ALA A 62 -20.01 -4.41 12.68
N LEU A 63 -19.37 -5.53 13.02
CA LEU A 63 -19.85 -6.45 14.06
C LEU A 63 -19.76 -5.84 15.47
N VAL A 64 -18.63 -5.19 15.78
CA VAL A 64 -18.46 -4.46 17.04
C VAL A 64 -19.48 -3.34 17.16
N ALA A 65 -19.73 -2.59 16.07
CA ALA A 65 -20.75 -1.55 16.03
C ALA A 65 -22.19 -2.08 16.22
N SER A 66 -22.47 -3.34 15.84
CA SER A 66 -23.77 -3.98 16.09
C SER A 66 -23.90 -4.63 17.48
N GLY A 67 -22.89 -4.49 18.34
CA GLY A 67 -22.90 -4.99 19.71
C GLY A 67 -22.24 -6.36 19.92
N THR A 68 -21.67 -6.96 18.89
CA THR A 68 -20.88 -8.20 19.01
C THR A 68 -19.52 -7.88 19.64
N LYS A 69 -19.07 -8.65 20.63
CA LYS A 69 -17.81 -8.39 21.34
C LYS A 69 -16.74 -9.39 20.94
N ILE A 70 -15.49 -8.93 20.85
CA ILE A 70 -14.33 -9.81 20.67
C ILE A 70 -13.86 -10.22 22.05
N TYR A 71 -13.88 -11.52 22.37
CA TYR A 71 -13.45 -12.01 23.68
C TYR A 71 -12.10 -12.73 23.66
N ALA A 72 -11.67 -13.27 22.52
CA ALA A 72 -10.33 -13.84 22.41
C ALA A 72 -9.77 -13.61 21.01
N ALA A 73 -8.52 -13.13 20.92
CA ALA A 73 -7.87 -12.97 19.63
C ALA A 73 -6.35 -13.21 19.68
N THR A 74 -5.85 -13.85 18.62
CA THR A 74 -4.42 -13.85 18.27
C THR A 74 -4.25 -12.93 17.07
N ARG A 75 -3.54 -11.81 17.24
CA ARG A 75 -3.42 -10.74 16.24
C ARG A 75 -2.74 -11.20 14.97
N SER A 76 -1.67 -11.97 15.12
CA SER A 76 -0.88 -12.44 13.99
C SER A 76 -0.08 -13.66 14.41
N MET A 77 -0.24 -14.75 13.69
CA MET A 77 0.64 -15.93 13.77
C MET A 77 0.97 -16.41 12.36
N PRO A 78 2.17 -16.99 12.13
CA PRO A 78 2.47 -17.67 10.88
C PRO A 78 1.46 -18.79 10.65
N TRP A 79 1.00 -18.95 9.42
CA TRP A 79 0.24 -20.13 9.03
C TRP A 79 1.14 -21.37 9.18
N PRO A 80 0.68 -22.45 9.85
CA PRO A 80 1.51 -23.63 10.10
C PRO A 80 1.71 -24.52 8.86
N GLY A 81 0.96 -24.30 7.78
CA GLY A 81 1.10 -25.05 6.52
C GLY A 81 1.97 -24.33 5.49
N ASP A 82 1.95 -24.83 4.25
CA ASP A 82 2.87 -24.40 3.19
C ASP A 82 2.63 -22.98 2.65
N ALA A 83 1.49 -22.37 2.97
CA ALA A 83 1.17 -21.01 2.53
C ALA A 83 1.95 -19.97 3.35
N ALA A 84 2.69 -19.09 2.65
CA ALA A 84 3.43 -17.98 3.26
C ALA A 84 2.50 -16.80 3.65
N VAL A 85 1.60 -17.03 4.60
CA VAL A 85 0.62 -16.04 5.08
C VAL A 85 0.62 -15.95 6.59
N ALA A 86 0.34 -14.76 7.12
CA ALA A 86 0.06 -14.55 8.54
C ALA A 86 -1.44 -14.46 8.77
N VAL A 87 -1.94 -15.20 9.76
CA VAL A 87 -3.36 -15.29 10.09
C VAL A 87 -3.66 -14.68 11.46
N SER A 88 -4.88 -14.19 11.62
CA SER A 88 -5.47 -13.85 12.91
C SER A 88 -6.49 -14.91 13.30
N VAL A 89 -6.53 -15.24 14.59
CA VAL A 89 -7.60 -16.06 15.18
C VAL A 89 -8.50 -15.10 15.96
N VAL A 90 -9.80 -15.09 15.68
CA VAL A 90 -10.73 -14.15 16.34
C VAL A 90 -11.96 -14.88 16.82
N HIS A 91 -12.27 -14.71 18.10
CA HIS A 91 -13.46 -15.22 18.74
C HIS A 91 -14.37 -14.09 19.18
N LEU A 92 -15.64 -14.21 18.82
CA LEU A 92 -16.70 -13.24 19.03
C LEU A 92 -17.80 -13.84 19.88
N GLU A 93 -18.44 -13.00 20.68
CA GLU A 93 -19.63 -13.33 21.46
C GLU A 93 -20.74 -12.31 21.21
N LYS A 94 -21.98 -12.78 21.28
CA LYS A 94 -23.18 -11.97 21.08
C LYS A 94 -24.23 -12.25 22.14
N GLY A 95 -24.94 -11.20 22.53
CA GLY A 95 -26.11 -11.27 23.40
C GLY A 95 -25.77 -11.68 24.83
N ARG A 96 -26.38 -12.77 25.33
CA ARG A 96 -26.22 -13.24 26.72
C ARG A 96 -24.91 -13.99 26.96
N CYS A 97 -24.16 -14.32 25.90
CA CYS A 97 -22.83 -14.89 26.05
C CYS A 97 -21.88 -13.79 26.53
N HIS A 98 -21.32 -14.00 27.72
CA HIS A 98 -20.33 -13.09 28.28
C HIS A 98 -19.16 -13.86 28.86
N SER A 99 -18.02 -13.74 28.20
CA SER A 99 -16.77 -14.30 28.65
C SER A 99 -16.26 -13.51 29.85
N GLN A 100 -15.94 -14.20 30.94
CA GLN A 100 -15.43 -13.57 32.16
C GLN A 100 -14.02 -12.98 31.98
N ARG A 101 -13.27 -13.47 30.99
CA ARG A 101 -11.92 -13.04 30.66
C ARG A 101 -11.80 -12.83 29.17
N LEU A 102 -11.18 -11.72 28.80
CA LEU A 102 -10.85 -11.42 27.41
C LEU A 102 -9.35 -11.56 27.20
N THR A 103 -8.94 -12.29 26.16
CA THR A 103 -7.53 -12.59 25.90
C THR A 103 -7.07 -12.04 24.56
N LEU A 104 -5.94 -11.33 24.55
CA LEU A 104 -5.29 -10.84 23.33
C LEU A 104 -3.84 -11.32 23.31
N ASP A 105 -3.50 -12.15 22.33
CA ASP A 105 -2.21 -12.86 22.26
C ASP A 105 -1.85 -13.59 23.56
N GLY A 106 -2.84 -14.21 24.19
CA GLY A 106 -2.67 -14.94 25.46
C GLY A 106 -2.56 -14.07 26.71
N VAL A 107 -2.73 -12.74 26.59
CA VAL A 107 -2.72 -11.81 27.72
C VAL A 107 -4.13 -11.35 28.06
N ASP A 108 -4.48 -11.38 29.35
CA ASP A 108 -5.76 -10.85 29.85
C ASP A 108 -5.84 -9.33 29.62
N VAL A 109 -6.90 -8.89 28.97
CA VAL A 109 -7.16 -7.47 28.66
C VAL A 109 -8.61 -7.11 29.01
N PRO A 110 -8.89 -5.84 29.34
CA PRO A 110 -10.26 -5.44 29.71
C PRO A 110 -11.22 -5.40 28.52
N GLU A 111 -10.72 -5.11 27.32
CA GLU A 111 -11.52 -4.94 26.11
C GLU A 111 -10.66 -5.16 24.86
N ILE A 112 -11.26 -5.63 23.77
CA ILE A 112 -10.61 -5.80 22.46
C ILE A 112 -11.45 -5.10 21.40
N ASN A 113 -10.87 -4.12 20.70
CA ASN A 113 -11.53 -3.41 19.60
C ASN A 113 -11.37 -4.11 18.24
N SER A 114 -12.04 -3.60 17.21
CA SER A 114 -12.02 -4.17 15.85
C SER A 114 -10.64 -4.15 15.17
N ARG A 115 -9.66 -3.42 15.70
CA ARG A 115 -8.25 -3.44 15.25
C ARG A 115 -7.42 -4.51 15.96
N LEU A 116 -8.06 -5.38 16.73
CA LEU A 116 -7.44 -6.39 17.59
C LEU A 116 -6.40 -5.74 18.52
N ARG A 117 -6.78 -4.64 19.17
CA ARG A 117 -5.96 -3.96 20.17
C ARG A 117 -6.72 -3.91 21.50
N ALA A 118 -5.96 -3.90 22.58
CA ALA A 118 -6.51 -3.71 23.91
C ALA A 118 -7.12 -2.31 24.04
N GLY A 119 -8.32 -2.25 24.63
CA GLY A 119 -9.06 -1.03 24.91
C GLY A 119 -10.17 -0.73 23.91
N SER A 120 -10.87 0.38 24.17
CA SER A 120 -12.09 0.75 23.47
C SER A 120 -11.90 0.98 21.97
N GLU A 121 -13.00 0.87 21.24
CA GLU A 121 -13.06 1.26 19.84
C GLU A 121 -12.72 2.74 19.70
N ARG A 122 -11.94 3.07 18.66
CA ARG A 122 -11.54 4.45 18.36
C ARG A 122 -12.02 4.83 16.97
N PRO A 123 -12.48 6.08 16.78
CA PRO A 123 -12.85 6.55 15.46
C PRO A 123 -11.65 6.43 14.52
N ASP A 124 -11.95 6.19 13.25
CA ASP A 124 -10.92 6.17 12.22
C ASP A 124 -10.26 7.55 12.08
N PRO A 125 -8.96 7.58 11.75
CA PRO A 125 -8.28 8.84 11.50
C PRO A 125 -8.94 9.56 10.34
N VAL A 126 -9.26 10.83 10.55
CA VAL A 126 -9.83 11.70 9.51
C VAL A 126 -8.73 12.39 8.73
N LYS A 127 -8.97 12.62 7.43
CA LYS A 127 -8.05 13.38 6.59
C LYS A 127 -8.07 14.84 7.05
N LEU A 128 -6.89 15.39 7.31
CA LEU A 128 -6.74 16.80 7.61
C LEU A 128 -6.56 17.57 6.30
N LYS A 129 -7.41 18.57 6.05
CA LYS A 129 -7.30 19.45 4.88
C LYS A 129 -5.92 20.10 4.76
N ALA A 130 -5.31 20.43 5.92
CA ALA A 130 -3.96 20.96 5.98
C ALA A 130 -2.88 20.01 5.41
N ASN A 131 -3.19 18.72 5.23
CA ASN A 131 -2.28 17.71 4.67
C ASN A 131 -2.56 17.37 3.20
N GLU A 132 -3.51 18.04 2.56
CA GLU A 132 -3.74 17.90 1.10
C GLU A 132 -2.49 18.28 0.31
N ASP A 133 -2.28 17.59 -0.81
CA ASP A 133 -1.18 17.82 -1.77
C ASP A 133 0.24 17.81 -1.17
N LYS A 134 0.43 17.11 -0.05
CA LYS A 134 1.75 16.98 0.61
C LYS A 134 2.36 15.60 0.55
N SER A 135 1.57 14.56 0.26
CA SER A 135 2.02 13.17 0.18
C SER A 135 1.41 12.48 -1.03
N PHE A 136 2.25 11.80 -1.79
CA PHE A 136 1.89 11.18 -3.05
C PHE A 136 2.48 9.78 -3.14
N GLN A 137 1.78 8.89 -3.82
CA GLN A 137 2.40 7.67 -4.31
C GLN A 137 3.31 8.02 -5.51
N GLY A 138 4.45 7.34 -5.61
CA GLY A 138 5.32 7.44 -6.80
C GLY A 138 4.65 6.98 -8.11
N THR A 139 5.39 7.15 -9.19
CA THR A 139 4.97 6.93 -10.57
C THR A 139 4.89 5.45 -10.89
N THR A 140 3.79 5.01 -11.51
CA THR A 140 3.64 3.62 -11.97
C THR A 140 4.10 3.52 -13.41
N ILE A 141 5.32 3.01 -13.63
CA ILE A 141 5.88 2.85 -14.98
C ILE A 141 5.15 1.76 -15.78
N LEU A 142 4.63 0.74 -15.09
CA LEU A 142 3.90 -0.41 -15.64
C LEU A 142 4.69 -1.12 -16.75
N GLY A 143 5.78 -1.78 -16.35
CA GLY A 143 6.62 -2.61 -17.22
C GLY A 143 8.10 -2.39 -16.98
N MET A 144 8.84 -3.46 -16.67
CA MET A 144 10.28 -3.38 -16.43
C MET A 144 11.09 -3.08 -17.70
N GLY A 145 10.48 -3.20 -18.89
CA GLY A 145 11.09 -2.82 -20.16
C GLY A 145 11.46 -1.34 -20.31
N PHE A 146 10.97 -0.47 -19.42
CA PHE A 146 11.42 0.93 -19.34
C PHE A 146 12.70 1.12 -18.54
N THR A 147 13.09 0.13 -17.73
CA THR A 147 14.25 0.24 -16.83
C THR A 147 15.53 -0.16 -17.54
N LEU A 148 16.64 0.45 -17.12
CA LEU A 148 17.97 0.22 -17.66
C LEU A 148 18.97 0.02 -16.52
N THR A 149 19.95 -0.85 -16.74
CA THR A 149 21.16 -0.89 -15.93
C THR A 149 22.07 0.32 -16.25
N PRO A 150 23.05 0.65 -15.40
CA PRO A 150 24.04 1.68 -15.70
C PRO A 150 24.77 1.42 -17.03
N ASP A 151 25.16 0.16 -17.30
CA ASP A 151 25.84 -0.23 -18.53
C ASP A 151 24.95 -0.06 -19.77
N GLU A 152 23.67 -0.45 -19.70
CA GLU A 152 22.72 -0.25 -20.80
C GLU A 152 22.55 1.25 -21.10
N ARG A 153 22.42 2.07 -20.05
CA ARG A 153 22.32 3.53 -20.16
C ARG A 153 23.56 4.12 -20.81
N ASP A 154 24.76 3.72 -20.38
CA ASP A 154 26.01 4.27 -20.90
C ASP A 154 26.21 3.90 -22.36
N ARG A 155 25.88 2.66 -22.76
CA ARG A 155 25.90 2.25 -24.17
C ARG A 155 24.94 3.07 -25.03
N LEU A 156 23.71 3.33 -24.54
CA LEU A 156 22.72 4.13 -25.26
C LEU A 156 23.14 5.60 -25.41
N VAL A 157 23.73 6.19 -24.36
CA VAL A 157 24.22 7.57 -24.39
C VAL A 157 25.48 7.70 -25.26
N ALA A 158 26.37 6.72 -25.24
CA ALA A 158 27.54 6.68 -26.12
C ALA A 158 27.14 6.58 -27.60
N LYS A 159 26.09 5.81 -27.91
CA LYS A 159 25.54 5.70 -29.27
C LYS A 159 24.92 7.02 -29.75
N ASN A 160 24.17 7.70 -28.88
CA ASN A 160 23.58 9.01 -29.16
C ASN A 160 23.46 9.82 -27.87
N PRO A 161 24.26 10.90 -27.69
CA PRO A 161 24.26 11.71 -26.47
C PRO A 161 22.89 12.28 -26.10
N LYS A 162 22.03 12.51 -27.09
CA LYS A 162 20.66 13.01 -26.90
C LYS A 162 19.79 12.07 -26.06
N ASN A 163 20.11 10.77 -26.02
CA ASN A 163 19.39 9.79 -25.20
C ASN A 163 19.41 10.15 -23.71
N ALA A 164 20.45 10.85 -23.23
CA ALA A 164 20.54 11.32 -21.86
C ALA A 164 19.39 12.26 -21.46
N GLU A 165 18.78 12.99 -22.42
CA GLU A 165 17.64 13.88 -22.15
C GLU A 165 16.37 13.15 -21.70
N ARG A 166 16.28 11.83 -21.94
CA ARG A 166 15.10 11.00 -21.65
C ARG A 166 15.38 9.82 -20.73
N ILE A 167 16.59 9.72 -20.19
CA ILE A 167 16.96 8.68 -19.22
C ILE A 167 17.15 9.34 -17.85
N PHE A 168 16.35 8.91 -16.88
CA PHE A 168 16.34 9.49 -15.54
C PHE A 168 16.72 8.44 -14.49
N PRO A 169 17.37 8.84 -13.39
CA PRO A 169 17.56 7.95 -12.24
C PRO A 169 16.22 7.42 -11.73
N TYR A 170 16.15 6.13 -11.41
CA TYR A 170 14.95 5.46 -10.94
C TYR A 170 15.15 4.89 -9.55
N LEU A 171 14.33 5.32 -8.59
CA LEU A 171 14.44 4.90 -7.19
C LEU A 171 13.23 4.07 -6.77
N GLY A 172 13.49 2.82 -6.37
CA GLY A 172 12.50 1.91 -5.81
C GLY A 172 12.45 1.92 -4.28
N GLY A 173 11.55 1.11 -3.72
CA GLY A 173 11.46 0.91 -2.28
C GLY A 173 12.61 0.08 -1.70
N ASP A 174 13.19 -0.82 -2.49
CA ASP A 174 14.26 -1.71 -2.06
C ASP A 174 15.55 -0.94 -1.79
N GLU A 175 15.91 -0.01 -2.68
CA GLU A 175 17.09 0.85 -2.50
C GLU A 175 16.98 1.70 -1.22
N ILE A 176 15.78 2.18 -0.88
CA ILE A 176 15.53 2.96 0.34
C ILE A 176 15.75 2.11 1.61
N ASN A 177 15.34 0.85 1.56
CA ASN A 177 15.37 -0.04 2.73
C ASN A 177 16.73 -0.73 2.93
N SER A 178 17.45 -1.02 1.84
CA SER A 178 18.59 -1.94 1.87
C SER A 178 19.93 -1.28 1.58
N SER A 179 19.97 -0.13 0.90
CA SER A 179 21.23 0.54 0.58
C SER A 179 21.66 1.48 1.72
N PRO A 180 22.89 1.36 2.26
CA PRO A 180 23.41 2.27 3.28
C PRO A 180 23.47 3.73 2.82
N THR A 181 23.56 3.95 1.50
CA THR A 181 23.59 5.29 0.89
C THR A 181 22.25 5.71 0.30
N GLN A 182 21.26 4.81 0.28
CA GLN A 182 19.97 4.97 -0.42
C GLN A 182 20.13 5.51 -1.86
N SER A 183 21.18 5.02 -2.53
CA SER A 183 21.47 5.34 -3.93
C SER A 183 20.61 4.52 -4.88
N PHE A 184 20.34 5.05 -6.06
CA PHE A 184 19.65 4.31 -7.12
C PHE A 184 20.64 3.41 -7.87
N GLU A 185 20.17 2.26 -8.33
CA GLU A 185 20.97 1.32 -9.13
C GLU A 185 20.42 1.17 -10.55
N ARG A 186 19.29 1.82 -10.83
CA ARG A 186 18.54 1.71 -12.08
C ARG A 186 18.25 3.07 -12.67
N TYR A 187 18.12 3.09 -13.99
CA TYR A 187 17.59 4.22 -14.73
C TYR A 187 16.26 3.83 -15.36
N VAL A 188 15.50 4.83 -15.80
CA VAL A 188 14.25 4.65 -16.52
C VAL A 188 14.16 5.58 -17.72
N ILE A 189 13.62 5.07 -18.82
CA ILE A 189 13.28 5.86 -20.01
C ILE A 189 11.94 6.55 -19.75
N ASN A 190 11.91 7.88 -19.85
CA ASN A 190 10.69 8.67 -19.65
C ASN A 190 10.48 9.67 -20.80
N PHE A 191 9.46 9.41 -21.63
CA PHE A 191 9.03 10.32 -22.69
C PHE A 191 8.03 11.39 -22.21
N GLY A 192 7.54 11.32 -20.96
CA GLY A 192 6.56 12.25 -20.43
C GLY A 192 5.22 12.18 -21.19
N ASP A 193 4.78 13.33 -21.71
CA ASP A 193 3.53 13.47 -22.47
C ASP A 193 3.75 13.61 -23.98
N LEU A 194 4.97 13.35 -24.47
CA LEU A 194 5.28 13.44 -25.90
C LEU A 194 4.39 12.50 -26.73
N SER A 195 3.97 12.98 -27.88
CA SER A 195 3.37 12.17 -28.93
C SER A 195 4.36 11.12 -29.45
N LEU A 196 3.86 10.10 -30.16
CA LEU A 196 4.72 9.06 -30.73
C LEU A 196 5.71 9.62 -31.75
N GLU A 197 5.29 10.61 -32.53
CA GLU A 197 6.12 11.31 -33.51
C GLU A 197 7.27 12.05 -32.81
N GLU A 198 6.97 12.79 -31.75
CA GLU A 198 7.99 13.49 -30.96
C GLU A 198 8.94 12.54 -30.23
N ALA A 199 8.42 11.43 -29.69
CA ALA A 199 9.23 10.38 -29.09
C ALA A 199 10.17 9.73 -30.14
N GLY A 200 9.78 9.74 -31.42
CA GLY A 200 10.60 9.33 -32.57
C GLY A 200 11.90 10.10 -32.72
N ARG A 201 12.04 11.26 -32.06
CA ARG A 201 13.30 12.02 -31.98
C ARG A 201 14.41 11.33 -31.14
N TRP A 202 14.09 10.21 -30.48
CA TRP A 202 15.00 9.30 -29.76
C TRP A 202 14.79 7.85 -30.24
N PRO A 203 15.22 7.51 -31.46
CA PRO A 203 14.89 6.23 -32.09
C PRO A 203 15.41 5.03 -31.30
N ASP A 204 16.59 5.13 -30.69
CA ASP A 204 17.19 4.04 -29.89
C ASP A 204 16.33 3.68 -28.68
N LEU A 205 15.84 4.69 -27.95
CA LEU A 205 15.00 4.49 -26.77
C LEU A 205 13.62 3.99 -27.16
N LEU A 206 13.03 4.56 -28.22
CA LEU A 206 11.71 4.17 -28.67
C LEU A 206 11.70 2.74 -29.21
N GLN A 207 12.75 2.31 -29.90
CA GLN A 207 12.92 0.93 -30.35
C GLN A 207 12.98 -0.02 -29.15
N LEU A 208 13.80 0.29 -28.15
CA LEU A 208 13.93 -0.55 -26.96
C LEU A 208 12.60 -0.73 -26.21
N VAL A 209 11.87 0.37 -26.01
CA VAL A 209 10.55 0.32 -25.37
C VAL A 209 9.55 -0.44 -26.25
N ARG A 210 9.63 -0.31 -27.57
CA ARG A 210 8.77 -1.07 -28.50
C ARG A 210 9.00 -2.57 -28.39
N GLU A 211 10.25 -2.99 -28.29
CA GLU A 211 10.63 -4.41 -28.19
C GLU A 211 10.30 -4.99 -26.81
N LYS A 212 10.60 -4.26 -25.73
CA LYS A 212 10.47 -4.78 -24.35
C LYS A 212 9.10 -4.53 -23.71
N VAL A 213 8.38 -3.47 -24.07
CA VAL A 213 7.15 -3.03 -23.38
C VAL A 213 5.88 -3.28 -24.20
N LYS A 214 5.89 -2.95 -25.49
CA LYS A 214 4.70 -3.03 -26.34
C LYS A 214 4.03 -4.42 -26.34
N PRO A 215 4.75 -5.56 -26.44
CA PRO A 215 4.11 -6.89 -26.47
C PRO A 215 3.27 -7.19 -25.23
N GLU A 216 3.72 -6.71 -24.07
CA GLU A 216 2.97 -6.88 -22.81
C GLU A 216 1.84 -5.86 -22.70
N ARG A 217 2.01 -4.64 -23.23
CA ARG A 217 0.96 -3.63 -23.25
C ARG A 217 -0.20 -4.03 -24.15
N ASP A 218 0.05 -4.61 -25.32
CA ASP A 218 -0.97 -5.04 -26.28
C ASP A 218 -1.98 -6.03 -25.65
N LYS A 219 -1.55 -6.82 -24.65
CA LYS A 219 -2.39 -7.78 -23.91
C LYS A 219 -3.20 -7.14 -22.76
N ASN A 220 -2.96 -5.88 -22.42
CA ASN A 220 -3.59 -5.24 -21.28
C ASN A 220 -5.06 -4.94 -21.55
N ASN A 221 -5.95 -5.13 -20.57
CA ASN A 221 -7.38 -4.85 -20.71
C ASN A 221 -7.70 -3.36 -20.96
N ARG A 222 -6.90 -2.44 -20.40
CA ARG A 222 -7.13 -1.00 -20.54
C ARG A 222 -6.58 -0.49 -21.86
N GLU A 223 -7.47 0.05 -22.70
CA GLU A 223 -7.13 0.56 -24.03
C GLU A 223 -6.06 1.65 -24.01
N THR A 224 -6.14 2.60 -23.07
CA THR A 224 -5.15 3.68 -22.94
C THR A 224 -3.72 3.17 -22.84
N TYR A 225 -3.49 2.04 -22.15
CA TYR A 225 -2.16 1.45 -22.01
C TYR A 225 -1.68 0.76 -23.28
N ARG A 226 -2.60 0.27 -24.13
CA ARG A 226 -2.30 -0.29 -25.46
C ARG A 226 -1.94 0.83 -26.44
N THR A 227 -2.76 1.88 -26.47
CA THR A 227 -2.62 3.02 -27.37
C THR A 227 -1.34 3.80 -27.08
N TYR A 228 -1.11 4.15 -25.80
CA TYR A 228 0.06 4.93 -25.36
C TYR A 228 1.12 4.03 -24.72
N TRP A 229 1.52 2.97 -25.40
CA TRP A 229 2.46 1.96 -24.86
C TRP A 229 3.84 2.52 -24.49
N TRP A 230 4.24 3.69 -25.02
CA TRP A 230 5.50 4.36 -24.67
C TRP A 230 5.38 5.30 -23.47
N HIS A 231 4.17 5.49 -22.92
CA HIS A 231 3.95 6.26 -21.70
C HIS A 231 3.97 5.35 -20.46
N PHE A 232 4.33 5.95 -19.33
CA PHE A 232 4.08 5.32 -18.03
C PHE A 232 2.59 5.09 -17.80
N GLY A 233 2.26 4.03 -17.06
CA GLY A 233 0.88 3.70 -16.72
C GLY A 233 0.19 4.81 -15.92
N GLU A 234 0.81 5.30 -14.86
CA GLU A 234 0.29 6.39 -14.03
C GLU A 234 1.35 7.46 -13.81
N LYS A 235 1.19 8.62 -14.46
CA LYS A 235 2.21 9.68 -14.56
C LYS A 235 2.35 10.59 -13.33
N ARG A 236 1.34 10.58 -12.44
CA ARG A 236 1.30 11.37 -11.19
C ARG A 236 1.62 12.88 -11.39
N PRO A 237 0.84 13.63 -12.19
CA PRO A 237 1.11 15.05 -12.46
C PRO A 237 1.08 15.92 -11.20
N ALA A 238 0.22 15.60 -10.22
CA ALA A 238 0.17 16.32 -8.94
C ALA A 238 1.46 16.17 -8.13
N LEU A 239 2.08 14.98 -8.15
CA LEU A 239 3.40 14.76 -7.53
C LEU A 239 4.46 15.62 -8.23
N ALA A 240 4.52 15.57 -9.57
CA ALA A 240 5.48 16.33 -10.35
C ALA A 240 5.37 17.84 -10.06
N ALA A 241 4.15 18.38 -10.02
CA ALA A 241 3.89 19.78 -9.68
C ALA A 241 4.32 20.13 -8.25
N ALA A 242 4.03 19.27 -7.27
CA ALA A 242 4.35 19.53 -5.87
C ALA A 242 5.85 19.51 -5.57
N VAL A 243 6.64 18.71 -6.30
CA VAL A 243 8.10 18.62 -6.10
C VAL A 243 8.91 19.54 -7.01
N ALA A 244 8.33 20.06 -8.10
CA ALA A 244 8.98 20.98 -9.04
C ALA A 244 9.69 22.18 -8.39
N PRO A 245 9.15 22.87 -7.36
CA PRO A 245 9.84 23.99 -6.73
C PRO A 245 10.93 23.58 -5.72
N LEU A 246 11.12 22.28 -5.46
CA LEU A 246 12.04 21.78 -4.43
C LEU A 246 13.33 21.26 -5.06
N SER A 247 14.45 21.32 -4.33
CA SER A 247 15.69 20.64 -4.73
C SER A 247 15.74 19.18 -4.28
N ARG A 248 15.01 18.86 -3.19
CA ARG A 248 14.89 17.53 -2.61
C ARG A 248 13.51 17.36 -1.96
N CYS A 249 13.09 16.12 -1.86
CA CYS A 249 11.86 15.72 -1.19
C CYS A 249 12.16 14.61 -0.17
N LEU A 250 11.20 14.32 0.70
CA LEU A 250 11.29 13.21 1.63
C LEU A 250 10.58 11.99 1.03
N VAL A 251 11.19 10.82 1.14
CA VAL A 251 10.66 9.58 0.53
C VAL A 251 10.68 8.46 1.56
N ALA A 252 9.69 7.59 1.51
CA ALA A 252 9.66 6.35 2.27
C ALA A 252 9.20 5.19 1.38
N SER A 253 9.69 3.98 1.64
CA SER A 253 9.15 2.78 0.99
C SER A 253 7.72 2.50 1.46
N ARG A 254 6.84 2.10 0.55
CA ARG A 254 5.46 1.65 0.87
C ARG A 254 5.45 0.25 1.46
N HIS A 255 6.48 -0.53 1.15
CA HIS A 255 6.62 -1.92 1.55
C HIS A 255 7.86 -2.03 2.41
N THR A 256 7.68 -1.92 3.73
CA THR A 256 8.77 -2.08 4.68
C THR A 256 8.27 -2.56 6.04
N LYS A 257 9.10 -3.34 6.72
CA LYS A 257 8.91 -3.73 8.12
C LYS A 257 9.28 -2.57 9.07
N HIS A 258 10.24 -1.76 8.66
CA HIS A 258 10.79 -0.65 9.43
C HIS A 258 10.68 0.62 8.61
N LEU A 259 9.77 1.51 9.01
CA LEU A 259 9.52 2.75 8.27
C LEU A 259 10.72 3.69 8.42
N CYS A 260 11.40 3.94 7.31
CA CYS A 260 12.50 4.89 7.20
C CYS A 260 12.11 6.01 6.25
N PHE A 261 12.48 7.23 6.60
CA PHE A 261 12.33 8.40 5.75
C PHE A 261 13.71 8.87 5.28
N VAL A 262 13.83 9.26 4.02
CA VAL A 262 15.11 9.67 3.43
C VAL A 262 14.92 10.88 2.53
N PHE A 263 15.88 11.81 2.56
CA PHE A 263 15.89 12.92 1.61
C PHE A 263 16.45 12.46 0.26
N GLN A 264 15.74 12.76 -0.82
CA GLN A 264 16.14 12.41 -2.18
C GLN A 264 16.01 13.61 -3.13
N PRO A 265 16.95 13.79 -4.07
CA PRO A 265 16.83 14.79 -5.13
C PRO A 265 15.56 14.59 -5.96
N VAL A 266 14.91 15.68 -6.38
CA VAL A 266 13.63 15.60 -7.12
C VAL A 266 13.79 15.25 -8.59
N GLN A 267 15.00 15.30 -9.14
CA GLN A 267 15.27 14.96 -10.55
C GLN A 267 15.19 13.45 -10.84
N ARG A 268 14.73 12.65 -9.87
CA ARG A 268 14.60 11.19 -9.97
C ARG A 268 13.15 10.82 -10.22
N VAL A 269 12.94 9.72 -10.93
CA VAL A 269 11.63 9.09 -11.01
C VAL A 269 11.48 8.14 -9.82
N PHE A 270 10.51 8.42 -8.97
CA PHE A 270 10.18 7.57 -7.83
C PHE A 270 9.18 6.50 -8.23
N SER A 271 9.47 5.23 -7.93
CA SER A 271 8.57 4.12 -8.17
C SER A 271 7.29 4.24 -7.35
N GLU A 272 6.21 3.68 -7.86
CA GLU A 272 4.95 3.40 -7.17
C GLU A 272 5.09 2.61 -5.87
N ALA A 273 6.24 1.96 -5.63
CA ALA A 273 6.64 1.32 -4.37
C ALA A 273 7.10 2.32 -3.30
N THR A 274 7.07 3.63 -3.59
CA THR A 274 7.47 4.70 -2.66
C THR A 274 6.32 5.68 -2.40
N ASN A 275 6.33 6.25 -1.20
CA ASN A 275 5.56 7.43 -0.83
C ASN A 275 6.50 8.63 -0.84
N VAL A 276 6.16 9.64 -1.64
CA VAL A 276 6.92 10.88 -1.77
C VAL A 276 6.18 11.99 -1.05
N PHE A 277 6.89 12.69 -0.18
CA PHE A 277 6.38 13.83 0.58
C PHE A 277 7.07 15.10 0.08
N ALA A 278 6.29 16.10 -0.29
CA ALA A 278 6.77 17.39 -0.79
C ALA A 278 7.32 18.28 0.34
N PHE A 279 8.23 17.72 1.16
CA PHE A 279 8.92 18.37 2.25
C PHE A 279 10.42 18.40 1.99
N SER A 280 11.01 19.58 2.08
CA SER A 280 12.46 19.80 1.90
C SER A 280 13.20 20.11 3.21
N GLN A 281 12.46 20.44 4.28
CA GLN A 281 12.99 20.91 5.56
C GLN A 281 13.16 19.78 6.58
N GLY A 282 14.21 19.89 7.41
CA GLY A 282 14.54 18.91 8.45
C GLY A 282 13.51 18.77 9.57
N GLY A 283 12.70 19.80 9.85
CA GLY A 283 11.65 19.73 10.87
C GLY A 283 10.62 18.61 10.60
N HIS A 284 10.18 18.49 9.34
CA HIS A 284 9.26 17.41 8.94
C HIS A 284 9.89 16.03 9.09
N PHE A 285 11.17 15.91 8.75
CA PHE A 285 11.92 14.66 8.93
C PHE A 285 11.97 14.24 10.41
N ALA A 286 12.24 15.18 11.32
CA ALA A 286 12.25 14.90 12.75
C ALA A 286 10.87 14.45 13.25
N SER A 287 9.79 15.15 12.88
CA SER A 287 8.42 14.79 13.27
C SER A 287 8.02 13.40 12.77
N PHE A 288 8.37 13.06 11.53
CA PHE A 288 8.07 11.74 10.95
C PHE A 288 8.92 10.63 11.54
N SER A 289 10.19 10.90 11.85
CA SER A 289 11.08 9.93 12.48
C SER A 289 10.61 9.55 13.89
N LEU A 290 10.07 10.52 14.65
CA LEU A 290 9.43 10.25 15.92
C LEU A 290 8.20 9.35 15.75
N ALA A 291 7.36 9.62 14.74
CA ALA A 291 6.17 8.83 14.45
C ALA A 291 6.46 7.40 13.96
N SER A 292 7.63 7.15 13.34
CA SER A 292 8.05 5.81 12.92
C SER A 292 8.57 4.93 14.06
N THR A 293 8.88 5.52 15.22
CA THR A 293 9.24 4.74 16.40
C THR A 293 7.97 4.17 17.05
N LYS A 294 7.95 2.87 17.33
CA LYS A 294 6.93 2.34 18.25
C LYS A 294 7.20 2.99 19.61
N PRO A 295 6.25 3.72 20.22
CA PRO A 295 6.39 4.05 21.62
C PRO A 295 6.48 2.71 22.36
N GLY A 296 7.63 2.47 22.99
CA GLY A 296 7.75 1.38 23.95
C GLY A 296 6.75 1.58 25.09
N PRO A 297 6.46 0.55 25.89
CA PRO A 297 5.74 0.76 27.14
C PRO A 297 6.48 1.87 27.91
N VAL A 298 5.77 2.94 28.25
CA VAL A 298 6.29 3.97 29.15
C VAL A 298 6.51 3.26 30.48
N CYS A 299 7.75 2.86 30.76
CA CYS A 299 8.15 2.46 32.09
C CYS A 299 8.04 3.72 32.96
N CYS A 300 6.87 3.93 33.57
CA CYS A 300 6.77 4.82 34.72
C CYS A 300 7.70 4.24 35.79
N PRO A 301 8.76 4.97 36.23
CA PRO A 301 9.54 4.52 37.35
C PRO A 301 8.64 4.44 38.59
N PRO A 302 8.77 3.39 39.42
CA PRO A 302 8.06 3.35 40.70
C PRO A 302 8.52 4.54 41.55
N ARG A 303 7.55 5.21 42.19
CA ARG A 303 7.81 6.20 43.24
C ARG A 303 8.34 5.53 44.49
#